data_AF-A0A966Y8J3-F1
#
_entry.id   AF-A0A966Y8J3-F1
#
_cell.length_a   1.000
_cell.length_b   1.000
_cell.length_c   1.000
_cell.angle_alpha   90.00
_cell.angle_beta   90.00
_cell.angle_gamma   90.00
#
_symmetry.space_group_name_H-M   'P 1'
#
loop_
_entity.id
_entity.type
_entity.pdbx_description
1 polymer ?
#
loop_
_entity_poly.entity_id
_entity_poly.type
_entity_poly.pdbx_seq_one_letter_code
_entity_poly.pdbx_strand_id
1 'polypeptide(L)'
;MFITPSPVFDASVSGGADNLGNLPEWDLNDLYQGTDDPKINQDLVWLESECAAFAADYEGKLAELNADDMLTCIQRNEKISTVAGRIMSFAGLRYYQLTTDGERTKFL
;
A
#
# COMPACT_ATOMS: atom_id res chain seq x y z
N MET A 1 1.90 55.87 -19.70
CA MET A 1 2.80 54.84 -19.14
C MET A 1 1.94 53.94 -18.26
N PHE A 2 1.64 52.72 -18.71
CA PHE A 2 0.75 51.81 -17.97
C PHE A 2 1.55 51.10 -16.87
N ILE A 3 1.08 51.20 -15.63
CA ILE A 3 1.63 50.47 -14.48
C ILE A 3 0.88 49.14 -14.43
N THR A 4 1.56 48.03 -14.73
CA THR A 4 1.01 46.69 -14.49
C THR A 4 1.21 46.33 -13.02
N PRO A 5 0.20 45.74 -12.34
CA PRO A 5 0.40 45.26 -10.97
C PRO A 5 1.47 44.16 -10.96
N SER A 6 2.46 44.31 -10.08
CA SER A 6 3.45 43.26 -9.83
C SER A 6 2.78 42.09 -9.12
N PRO A 7 3.05 40.83 -9.47
CA PRO A 7 2.62 39.69 -8.66
C PRO A 7 3.18 39.84 -7.24
N VAL A 8 2.34 39.52 -6.26
CA VAL A 8 2.77 39.44 -4.86
C VAL A 8 3.57 38.14 -4.76
N PHE A 9 4.89 38.24 -4.65
CA PHE A 9 5.70 37.09 -4.27
C PHE A 9 5.44 36.80 -2.79
N ASP A 10 5.28 35.52 -2.46
CA ASP A 10 5.11 35.09 -1.08
C ASP A 10 6.24 35.69 -0.24
N ALA A 11 5.89 36.25 0.93
CA ALA A 11 6.89 36.78 1.83
C ALA A 11 7.81 35.61 2.16
N SER A 12 9.08 35.75 1.78
CA SER A 12 10.13 34.74 1.93
C SER A 12 9.87 33.82 3.11
N VAL A 13 9.91 32.51 2.87
CA VAL A 13 10.02 31.47 3.90
C VAL A 13 11.33 31.72 4.66
N SER A 14 11.33 32.74 5.49
CA SER A 14 12.46 33.24 6.29
C SER A 14 12.42 32.53 7.64
N GLY A 15 12.14 31.23 7.59
CA GLY A 15 11.85 30.39 8.75
C GLY A 15 11.90 28.89 8.44
N GLY A 16 12.49 28.49 7.31
CA GLY A 16 12.64 27.07 6.95
C GLY A 16 14.02 26.49 7.23
N ALA A 17 14.82 27.15 8.08
CA ALA A 17 16.21 26.77 8.36
C ALA A 17 16.44 26.28 9.80
N ASP A 18 15.41 26.25 10.63
CA ASP A 18 15.43 25.31 11.76
C ASP A 18 15.13 23.95 11.13
N ASN A 19 16.15 23.09 11.06
CA ASN A 19 15.95 21.66 10.80
C ASN A 19 14.74 21.24 11.64
N LEU A 20 13.65 20.81 10.99
CA LEU A 20 12.36 20.50 11.63
C LEU A 20 12.44 19.34 12.65
N GLY A 21 13.65 18.96 13.04
CA GLY A 21 13.98 17.85 13.89
C GLY A 21 13.60 16.53 13.23
N ASN A 22 13.35 15.55 14.08
CA ASN A 22 12.72 14.31 13.65
C ASN A 22 11.23 14.56 13.53
N LEU A 23 10.74 14.64 12.30
CA LEU A 23 9.31 14.67 12.03
C LEU A 23 8.66 13.34 12.45
N PRO A 24 7.40 13.37 12.92
CA PRO A 24 6.69 12.13 13.23
C PRO A 24 6.48 11.30 11.96
N GLU A 25 6.66 10.00 12.07
CA GLU A 25 6.35 9.03 11.01
C GLU A 25 5.13 8.19 11.42
N TRP A 26 4.43 7.63 10.43
CA TRP A 26 3.39 6.64 10.71
C TRP A 26 3.97 5.38 11.36
N ASP A 27 3.36 4.94 12.45
CA ASP A 27 3.61 3.60 12.98
C ASP A 27 2.91 2.57 12.08
N LEU A 28 3.68 1.64 11.52
CA LEU A 28 3.21 0.61 10.59
C LEU A 28 3.17 -0.79 11.23
N ASN A 29 3.45 -0.91 12.53
CA ASN A 29 3.56 -2.18 13.25
C ASN A 29 2.25 -3.00 13.26
N ASP A 30 1.10 -2.34 13.11
CA ASP A 30 -0.20 -2.99 12.94
C ASP A 30 -0.31 -3.77 11.61
N LEU A 31 0.50 -3.41 10.61
CA LEU A 31 0.60 -4.11 9.33
C LEU A 31 1.72 -5.16 9.38
N TYR A 32 2.95 -4.70 9.58
CA TYR A 32 4.17 -5.52 9.73
C TYR A 32 5.20 -4.77 10.58
N GLN A 33 6.01 -5.51 11.32
CA GLN A 33 7.04 -4.92 12.22
C GLN A 33 8.20 -4.26 11.46
N GLY A 34 8.32 -4.53 10.16
CA GLY A 34 9.41 -4.03 9.31
C GLY A 34 9.50 -4.83 8.01
N THR A 35 10.46 -4.48 7.15
CA THR A 35 10.68 -5.17 5.86
C THR A 35 11.15 -6.61 6.02
N ASP A 36 11.78 -6.93 7.14
CA ASP A 36 12.28 -8.27 7.48
C ASP A 36 11.28 -9.08 8.30
N ASP A 37 10.03 -8.59 8.46
CA ASP A 37 8.98 -9.33 9.15
C ASP A 37 8.71 -10.64 8.39
N PRO A 38 8.93 -11.82 9.01
CA PRO A 38 8.75 -13.11 8.35
C PRO A 38 7.31 -13.30 7.85
N LYS A 39 6.35 -12.57 8.40
CA LYS A 39 4.96 -12.60 7.98
C LYS A 39 4.76 -12.08 6.56
N ILE A 40 5.58 -11.14 6.08
CA ILE A 40 5.51 -10.66 4.69
C ILE A 40 5.76 -11.83 3.73
N ASN A 41 6.83 -12.59 3.95
CA ASN A 41 7.15 -13.74 3.11
C ASN A 41 6.08 -14.85 3.21
N GLN A 42 5.55 -15.11 4.41
CA GLN A 42 4.46 -16.07 4.59
C GLN A 42 3.21 -15.67 3.80
N ASP A 43 2.84 -14.39 3.85
CA ASP A 43 1.68 -13.87 3.15
C ASP A 43 1.89 -13.89 1.63
N LEU A 44 3.10 -13.60 1.13
CA LEU A 44 3.44 -13.68 -0.30
C LEU A 44 3.35 -15.12 -0.83
N VAL A 45 3.95 -16.09 -0.12
CA VAL A 45 3.87 -17.51 -0.48
C VAL A 45 2.42 -18.01 -0.43
N TRP A 46 1.66 -17.59 0.58
CA TRP A 46 0.24 -17.92 0.67
C TRP A 46 -0.55 -17.34 -0.50
N LEU A 47 -0.32 -16.07 -0.87
CA LEU A 47 -0.98 -15.43 -2.02
C LEU A 47 -0.67 -16.14 -3.33
N GLU A 48 0.60 -16.50 -3.58
CA GLU A 48 1.00 -17.23 -4.78
C GLU A 48 0.20 -18.54 -4.92
N SER A 49 0.15 -19.33 -3.86
CA SER A 49 -0.58 -20.60 -3.85
C SER A 49 -2.09 -20.40 -3.94
N GLU A 50 -2.66 -19.47 -3.16
CA GLU A 50 -4.11 -19.29 -3.06
C GLU A 50 -4.68 -18.68 -4.35
N CYS A 51 -3.98 -17.72 -4.97
CA CYS A 51 -4.42 -17.15 -6.25
C CYS A 51 -4.43 -18.21 -7.36
N ALA A 52 -3.41 -19.08 -7.43
CA ALA A 52 -3.37 -20.16 -8.41
C ALA A 52 -4.51 -21.17 -8.20
N ALA A 53 -4.76 -21.57 -6.95
CA ALA A 53 -5.86 -22.46 -6.60
C ALA A 53 -7.23 -21.82 -6.90
N PHE A 54 -7.42 -20.56 -6.51
CA PHE A 54 -8.65 -19.82 -6.73
C PHE A 54 -9.00 -19.72 -8.22
N ALA A 55 -8.02 -19.41 -9.07
CA ALA A 55 -8.21 -19.40 -10.53
C ALA A 55 -8.60 -20.79 -11.06
N ALA A 56 -7.87 -21.84 -10.64
CA ALA A 56 -8.17 -23.21 -11.05
C ALA A 56 -9.58 -23.66 -10.66
N ASP A 57 -10.06 -23.23 -9.49
CA ASP A 57 -11.36 -23.61 -8.94
C ASP A 57 -12.53 -22.85 -9.59
N TYR A 58 -12.37 -21.56 -9.91
CA TYR A 58 -13.49 -20.67 -10.23
C TYR A 58 -13.47 -20.05 -11.64
N GLU A 59 -12.34 -19.99 -12.33
CA GLU A 59 -12.26 -19.36 -13.65
C GLU A 59 -13.18 -20.07 -14.66
N GLY A 60 -14.11 -19.31 -15.25
CA GLY A 60 -15.11 -19.82 -16.19
C GLY A 60 -16.22 -20.71 -15.59
N LYS A 61 -16.18 -20.98 -14.27
CA LYS A 61 -17.07 -21.95 -13.59
C LYS A 61 -18.10 -21.33 -12.66
N LEU A 62 -18.09 -20.00 -12.51
CA LEU A 62 -18.96 -19.30 -11.54
C LEU A 62 -20.46 -19.56 -11.73
N ALA A 63 -20.92 -19.78 -12.97
CA ALA A 63 -22.32 -20.04 -13.27
C ALA A 63 -22.82 -21.42 -12.78
N GLU A 64 -21.90 -22.32 -12.45
CA GLU A 64 -22.19 -23.69 -12.00
C GLU A 64 -22.32 -23.79 -10.47
N LEU A 65 -21.95 -22.73 -9.74
CA LEU A 65 -21.96 -22.71 -8.28
C LEU A 65 -23.38 -22.55 -7.74
N ASN A 66 -23.69 -23.28 -6.68
CA ASN A 66 -24.87 -22.99 -5.85
C ASN A 66 -24.57 -21.82 -4.90
N ALA A 67 -25.57 -21.42 -4.11
CA ALA A 67 -25.45 -20.26 -3.21
C ALA A 67 -24.35 -20.42 -2.15
N ASP A 68 -24.18 -21.61 -1.57
CA ASP A 68 -23.17 -21.88 -0.54
C ASP A 68 -21.75 -21.90 -1.11
N ASP A 69 -21.59 -22.46 -2.32
CA ASP A 69 -20.32 -22.48 -3.03
C ASP A 69 -19.93 -21.06 -3.49
N MET A 70 -20.90 -20.25 -3.93
CA MET A 70 -20.67 -18.84 -4.28
C MET A 70 -20.26 -18.02 -3.06
N LEU A 71 -20.88 -18.24 -1.90
CA LEU A 71 -20.47 -17.59 -0.65
C LEU A 71 -19.00 -17.94 -0.33
N THR A 72 -18.63 -19.21 -0.46
CA THR A 72 -17.25 -19.67 -0.25
C THR A 72 -16.28 -19.01 -1.22
N CYS A 73 -16.64 -18.91 -2.50
CA CYS A 73 -15.87 -18.19 -3.52
C CYS A 73 -15.63 -16.72 -3.11
N ILE A 74 -16.67 -16.01 -2.69
CA ILE A 74 -16.57 -14.60 -2.29
C ILE A 74 -15.63 -14.46 -1.07
N GLN A 75 -15.81 -15.29 -0.04
CA GLN A 75 -15.00 -15.25 1.17
C GLN A 75 -13.52 -15.52 0.89
N ARG A 76 -13.22 -16.45 -0.02
CA ARG A 76 -11.83 -16.69 -0.48
C ARG A 76 -11.26 -15.46 -1.19
N ASN A 77 -12.02 -14.85 -2.10
CA ASN A 77 -11.59 -13.64 -2.78
C ASN A 77 -11.37 -12.45 -1.83
N GLU A 78 -12.25 -12.25 -0.84
CA GLU A 78 -12.09 -11.23 0.20
C GLU A 78 -10.82 -11.45 1.01
N LYS A 79 -10.49 -12.71 1.33
CA LYS A 79 -9.27 -13.04 2.05
C LYS A 79 -8.01 -12.78 1.24
N ILE A 80 -7.99 -13.15 -0.04
CA ILE A 80 -6.91 -12.81 -0.98
C ILE A 80 -6.71 -11.28 -1.01
N SER A 81 -7.80 -10.55 -1.23
CA SER A 81 -7.80 -9.07 -1.33
C SER A 81 -7.31 -8.42 -0.04
N THR A 82 -7.71 -8.95 1.12
CA THR A 82 -7.29 -8.44 2.43
C THR A 82 -5.79 -8.60 2.64
N VAL A 83 -5.24 -9.78 2.33
CA VAL A 83 -3.80 -10.06 2.52
C VAL A 83 -2.97 -9.26 1.53
N ALA A 84 -3.34 -9.24 0.24
CA ALA A 84 -2.66 -8.43 -0.77
C ALA A 84 -2.73 -6.94 -0.45
N GLY A 85 -3.90 -6.46 -0.02
CA GLY A 85 -4.12 -5.09 0.41
C GLY A 85 -3.25 -4.70 1.61
N ARG A 86 -3.06 -5.59 2.59
CA ARG A 86 -2.15 -5.35 3.73
C ARG A 86 -0.71 -5.15 3.27
N ILE A 87 -0.19 -6.01 2.39
CA ILE A 87 1.17 -5.91 1.84
C ILE A 87 1.35 -4.58 1.10
N MET A 88 0.45 -4.27 0.17
CA MET A 88 0.52 -3.04 -0.62
C MET A 88 0.34 -1.78 0.23
N SER A 89 -0.49 -1.83 1.26
CA SER A 89 -0.65 -0.72 2.21
C SER A 89 0.65 -0.47 2.97
N PHE A 90 1.32 -1.53 3.45
CA PHE A 90 2.61 -1.39 4.12
C PHE A 90 3.68 -0.81 3.17
N ALA A 91 3.77 -1.33 1.95
CA ALA A 91 4.72 -0.87 0.95
C ALA A 91 4.50 0.61 0.59
N GLY A 92 3.25 0.99 0.29
CA GLY A 92 2.89 2.34 -0.10
C GLY A 92 3.09 3.35 1.04
N LEU A 93 2.59 3.05 2.25
CA LEU A 93 2.74 3.94 3.40
C LEU A 93 4.22 4.15 3.76
N ARG A 94 5.03 3.10 3.68
CA ARG A 94 6.48 3.18 3.86
C ARG A 94 7.15 4.04 2.79
N TYR A 95 6.78 3.89 1.52
CA TYR A 95 7.27 4.73 0.43
C TYR A 95 6.94 6.21 0.66
N TYR A 96 5.71 6.52 1.08
CA TYR A 96 5.27 7.91 1.30
C TYR A 96 5.91 8.61 2.50
N GLN A 97 6.44 7.86 3.47
CA GLN A 97 7.28 8.44 4.52
C GLN A 97 8.60 9.05 3.96
N LEU A 98 9.18 8.48 2.89
CA LEU A 98 10.36 9.04 2.23
C LEU A 98 10.50 8.53 0.77
N THR A 99 9.96 9.30 -0.18
CA THR A 99 9.84 8.89 -1.60
C THR A 99 11.15 8.94 -2.38
N THR A 100 12.20 9.53 -1.82
CA THR A 100 13.55 9.58 -2.40
C THR A 100 14.45 8.43 -1.93
N ASP A 101 13.97 7.59 -1.01
CA ASP A 101 14.69 6.41 -0.52
C ASP A 101 14.56 5.25 -1.51
N GLY A 102 15.71 4.74 -1.97
CA GLY A 102 15.76 3.67 -2.96
C GLY A 102 15.29 2.31 -2.45
N GLU A 103 15.52 1.98 -1.17
CA GLU A 103 15.08 0.72 -0.58
C GLU A 103 13.56 0.69 -0.42
N ARG A 104 12.97 1.82 0.02
CA ARG A 104 11.52 1.97 0.12
C ARG A 104 10.84 1.93 -1.25
N THR A 105 11.48 2.53 -2.27
CA THR A 105 11.00 2.47 -3.66
C THR A 105 11.06 1.06 -4.22
N LYS A 106 12.12 0.30 -3.93
CA LYS A 106 12.29 -1.09 -4.40
C LYS A 106 11.31 -2.06 -3.74
N PHE A 107 10.89 -1.77 -2.50
CA PHE A 107 9.93 -2.58 -1.78
C PHE A 107 8.48 -2.40 -2.29
N LEU A 108 8.16 -1.20 -2.81
CA LEU A 108 6.88 -0.90 -3.45
C LEU A 108 6.73 -1.57 -4.82
#